data_AF-A0A4V1CG76-F1
#
_entry.id   AF-A0A4V1CG76-F1
#
_cell.length_a   1.000
_cell.length_b   1.000
_cell.length_c   1.000
_cell.angle_alpha   90.00
_cell.angle_beta   90.00
_cell.angle_gamma   90.00
#
_symmetry.space_group_name_H-M   'P 1'
#
loop_
_entity.id
_entity.type
_entity.pdbx_description
1 polymer ?
#
loop_
_entity_poly.entity_id
_entity_poly.type
_entity_poly.pdbx_seq_one_letter_code
_entity_poly.pdbx_strand_id
1 'polypeptide(L)'
;MIDTNKATSPWNITIPDIAVRPIPATPIISKRMSDEDFANFTLGVEEMLEDCADANSNERLVNVITACIGAGFTTAGAIIATSMTFGFSRGHVGAVLSGSTAGKSKVPNWRRDAEKQYSLAS
;
A
#
# COMPACT_ATOMS: atom_id res chain seq x y z
N MET A 1 -9.40 -30.01 59.37
CA MET A 1 -9.38 -28.57 58.99
C MET A 1 -8.17 -28.42 58.08
N ILE A 2 -8.38 -27.99 56.83
CA ILE A 2 -7.50 -28.30 55.69
C ILE A 2 -6.19 -27.50 55.76
N ASP A 3 -5.07 -28.22 55.75
CA ASP A 3 -3.71 -27.69 55.55
C ASP A 3 -3.56 -27.08 54.16
N THR A 4 -3.43 -25.76 54.11
CA THR A 4 -2.99 -24.99 52.95
C THR A 4 -1.47 -25.04 52.86
N ASN A 5 -0.89 -25.90 52.03
CA ASN A 5 0.52 -25.77 51.64
C ASN A 5 0.77 -26.15 50.16
N LYS A 6 0.92 -25.09 49.37
CA LYS A 6 1.76 -24.90 48.18
C LYS A 6 2.01 -26.12 47.28
N ALA A 7 1.24 -26.19 46.20
CA ALA A 7 1.71 -26.78 44.95
C ALA A 7 2.78 -25.86 44.33
N THR A 8 4.04 -26.28 44.35
CA THR A 8 5.13 -25.68 43.59
C THR A 8 5.04 -26.13 42.13
N SER A 9 4.60 -25.24 41.24
CA SER A 9 4.69 -25.47 39.79
C SER A 9 6.16 -25.44 39.33
N PRO A 10 6.66 -26.43 38.57
CA PRO A 10 8.07 -26.54 38.16
C PRO A 10 8.46 -25.64 36.98
N TRP A 11 7.59 -24.75 36.53
CA TRP A 11 7.83 -23.89 35.36
C TRP A 11 7.93 -22.42 35.76
N ASN A 12 8.91 -22.11 36.61
CA ASN A 12 9.27 -20.73 36.92
C ASN A 12 10.18 -20.22 35.79
N ILE A 13 9.59 -19.84 34.65
CA ILE A 13 10.31 -19.20 33.55
C ILE A 13 10.55 -17.75 33.97
N THR A 14 11.78 -17.45 34.41
CA THR A 14 12.26 -16.08 34.54
C THR A 14 12.40 -15.49 33.13
N ILE A 15 11.45 -14.66 32.72
CA ILE A 15 11.59 -13.84 31.51
C ILE A 15 12.63 -12.77 31.85
N PRO A 16 13.81 -12.73 31.19
CA PRO A 16 14.72 -11.61 31.38
C PRO A 16 13.99 -10.33 30.97
N ASP A 17 14.13 -9.30 31.79
CA ASP A 17 13.56 -7.98 31.59
C ASP A 17 14.01 -7.45 30.22
N ILE A 18 13.19 -7.68 29.18
CA ILE A 18 13.42 -7.11 27.86
C ILE A 18 13.09 -5.64 28.05
N ALA A 19 14.13 -4.83 28.27
CA ALA A 19 14.02 -3.39 28.22
C ALA A 19 13.34 -3.02 26.89
N VAL A 20 12.04 -2.71 26.95
CA VAL A 20 11.26 -2.20 25.83
C VAL A 20 11.85 -0.83 25.54
N ARG A 21 12.87 -0.79 24.67
CA ARG A 21 13.39 0.48 24.18
C ARG A 21 12.21 1.16 23.48
N PRO A 22 11.83 2.39 23.86
CA PRO A 22 10.85 3.12 23.09
C PRO A 22 11.40 3.22 21.67
N ILE A 23 10.70 2.60 20.72
CA ILE A 23 10.99 2.79 19.30
C ILE A 23 10.86 4.31 19.10
N PRO A 24 11.92 5.02 18.68
CA PRO A 24 11.77 6.42 18.34
C PRO A 24 10.70 6.45 17.26
N ALA A 25 9.58 7.13 17.52
CA ALA A 25 8.56 7.35 16.52
C ALA A 25 9.23 8.12 15.38
N THR A 26 9.71 7.41 14.37
CA THR A 26 10.14 8.02 13.12
C THR A 26 8.91 8.78 12.67
N PRO A 27 9.00 10.12 12.49
CA PRO A 27 7.83 10.83 12.01
C PRO A 27 7.52 10.21 10.65
N ILE A 28 6.35 9.58 10.53
CA ILE A 28 5.79 9.21 9.23
C ILE A 28 5.43 10.54 8.58
N ILE A 29 6.44 11.26 8.11
CA ILE A 29 6.26 12.41 7.24
C ILE A 29 5.90 11.79 5.89
N SER A 30 4.66 11.31 5.80
CA SER A 30 3.97 11.25 4.52
C SER A 30 3.85 12.71 4.09
N LYS A 31 4.90 13.24 3.46
CA LYS A 31 4.90 14.58 2.88
C LYS A 31 3.66 14.63 2.01
N ARG A 32 2.63 15.37 2.45
CA ARG A 32 1.48 15.61 1.59
C ARG A 32 2.05 16.29 0.34
N MET A 33 1.79 15.68 -0.80
CA MET A 33 2.09 16.29 -2.09
C MET A 33 1.49 17.69 -2.10
N SER A 34 2.25 18.70 -2.54
CA SER A 34 1.69 20.04 -2.66
C SER A 34 0.62 20.06 -3.76
N ASP A 35 -0.30 21.02 -3.72
CA ASP A 35 -1.34 21.13 -4.75
C ASP A 35 -0.75 21.34 -6.15
N GLU A 36 0.39 22.04 -6.24
CA GLU A 36 1.15 22.22 -7.47
C GLU A 36 1.78 20.92 -7.96
N ASP A 37 2.43 20.16 -7.07
CA ASP A 37 2.98 18.83 -7.41
C ASP A 37 1.88 17.88 -7.87
N PHE A 38 0.69 17.94 -7.24
CA PHE A 38 -0.45 17.12 -7.61
C PHE A 38 -1.05 17.50 -8.96
N ALA A 39 -1.11 18.81 -9.27
CA ALA A 39 -1.54 19.28 -10.59
C ALA A 39 -0.57 18.81 -11.69
N ASN A 40 0.74 18.95 -11.47
CA ASN A 40 1.76 18.48 -12.40
C ASN A 40 1.74 16.95 -12.59
N PHE A 41 1.53 16.20 -11.50
CA PHE A 41 1.32 14.75 -11.56
C PHE A 41 0.10 14.39 -12.42
N THR A 42 -1.02 15.09 -12.23
CA THR A 42 -2.27 14.83 -12.95
C THR A 42 -2.09 15.07 -14.44
N LEU A 43 -1.47 16.19 -14.83
CA LEU A 43 -1.15 16.49 -16.24
C LEU A 43 -0.28 15.41 -16.87
N GLY A 44 0.78 14.95 -16.18
CA GLY A 44 1.64 13.89 -16.69
C GLY A 44 0.92 12.55 -16.86
N VAL A 45 -0.05 12.24 -15.98
CA VAL A 45 -0.87 11.03 -16.12
C VAL A 45 -1.88 11.18 -17.27
N GLU A 46 -2.44 12.36 -17.49
CA GLU A 46 -3.33 12.64 -18.62
C GLU A 46 -2.59 12.47 -19.96
N GLU A 47 -1.40 13.06 -20.11
CA GLU A 47 -0.54 12.90 -21.28
C GLU A 47 -0.20 11.41 -21.53
N MET A 48 0.20 10.68 -20.49
CA MET A 48 0.45 9.24 -20.56
C MET A 48 -0.80 8.46 -21.00
N LEU A 49 -1.99 8.86 -20.55
CA LEU A 49 -3.26 8.22 -20.92
C LEU A 49 -3.67 8.52 -22.37
N GLU A 50 -3.30 9.68 -22.90
CA GLU A 50 -3.45 10.03 -24.32
C GLU A 50 -2.49 9.20 -25.19
N ASP A 51 -1.23 9.08 -24.79
CA ASP A 51 -0.24 8.21 -25.47
C ASP A 51 -0.65 6.73 -25.47
N CYS A 52 -1.42 6.32 -24.47
CA CYS A 52 -1.98 4.97 -24.33
C CYS A 52 -3.45 4.88 -24.76
N ALA A 53 -3.95 5.76 -25.64
CA ALA A 53 -5.37 5.80 -26.03
C ALA A 53 -5.88 4.47 -26.61
N ASP A 54 -5.04 3.75 -27.37
CA ASP A 54 -5.36 2.45 -27.97
C ASP A 54 -5.31 1.27 -26.98
N ALA A 55 -4.77 1.50 -25.78
CA ALA A 55 -4.67 0.46 -24.75
C ALA A 55 -6.03 0.21 -24.11
N ASN A 56 -6.27 -1.03 -23.68
CA ASN A 56 -7.52 -1.36 -23.02
C ASN A 56 -7.60 -0.73 -21.61
N SER A 57 -8.81 -0.68 -21.05
CA SER A 57 -9.04 -0.04 -19.74
C SER A 57 -8.19 -0.64 -18.60
N ASN A 58 -7.90 -1.94 -18.61
CA ASN A 58 -7.02 -2.56 -17.61
C ASN A 58 -5.57 -2.10 -17.77
N GLU A 59 -5.05 -2.04 -18.99
CA GLU A 59 -3.68 -1.59 -19.27
C GLU A 59 -3.49 -0.13 -18.87
N ARG A 60 -4.46 0.72 -19.24
CA ARG A 60 -4.47 2.13 -18.82
C ARG A 60 -4.48 2.26 -17.30
N LEU A 61 -5.33 1.49 -16.61
CA LEU A 61 -5.38 1.48 -15.15
C LEU A 61 -4.08 0.97 -14.52
N VAL A 62 -3.42 -0.03 -15.10
CA VAL A 62 -2.12 -0.52 -14.63
C VAL A 62 -1.07 0.59 -14.70
N ASN A 63 -1.05 1.37 -15.78
CA ASN A 63 -0.14 2.51 -15.91
C ASN A 63 -0.45 3.60 -14.87
N VAL A 64 -1.73 3.93 -14.64
CA VAL A 64 -2.13 4.90 -13.59
C VAL A 64 -1.70 4.43 -12.19
N ILE A 65 -1.91 3.16 -11.85
CA ILE A 65 -1.48 2.61 -10.56
C ILE A 65 0.04 2.66 -10.42
N THR A 66 0.78 2.34 -11.49
CA THR A 66 2.25 2.42 -11.52
C THR A 66 2.72 3.86 -11.27
N ALA A 67 2.13 4.83 -11.97
CA ALA A 67 2.43 6.25 -11.79
C ALA A 67 2.11 6.71 -10.36
N CYS A 68 0.97 6.27 -9.80
CA CYS A 68 0.60 6.58 -8.42
C CYS A 68 1.66 6.07 -7.43
N ILE A 69 2.09 4.81 -7.57
CA ILE A 69 3.11 4.23 -6.68
C ILE A 69 4.46 4.95 -6.85
N GLY A 70 4.85 5.25 -8.09
CA GLY A 70 6.08 6.02 -8.39
C GLY A 70 6.06 7.44 -7.81
N ALA A 71 4.89 8.06 -7.74
CA ALA A 71 4.67 9.37 -7.12
C ALA A 71 4.55 9.30 -5.58
N GLY A 72 4.62 8.11 -4.98
CA GLY A 72 4.60 7.91 -3.53
C GLY A 72 3.22 7.63 -2.93
N PHE A 73 2.19 7.39 -3.75
CA PHE A 73 0.91 6.90 -3.25
C PHE A 73 1.02 5.40 -2.92
N THR A 74 1.42 5.09 -1.69
CA THR A 74 1.73 3.71 -1.27
C THR A 74 0.55 2.96 -0.67
N THR A 75 -0.60 3.60 -0.41
CA THR A 75 -1.76 2.93 0.20
C THR A 75 -2.87 2.69 -0.81
N ALA A 76 -3.63 1.60 -0.65
CA ALA A 76 -4.78 1.32 -1.51
C ALA A 76 -5.78 2.48 -1.54
N GLY A 77 -6.04 3.12 -0.38
CA GLY A 77 -6.96 4.25 -0.29
C GLY A 77 -6.51 5.45 -1.11
N ALA A 78 -5.22 5.79 -1.04
CA ALA A 78 -4.66 6.88 -1.82
C ALA A 78 -4.67 6.57 -3.32
N ILE A 79 -4.20 5.37 -3.72
CA ILE A 79 -4.20 4.94 -5.12
C ILE A 79 -5.62 4.94 -5.70
N ILE A 80 -6.62 4.44 -4.95
CA ILE A 80 -8.02 4.46 -5.37
C ILE A 80 -8.53 5.90 -5.53
N ALA A 81 -8.32 6.76 -4.53
CA ALA A 81 -8.79 8.13 -4.58
C ALA A 81 -8.19 8.90 -5.77
N THR A 82 -6.89 8.73 -6.00
CA THR A 82 -6.19 9.34 -7.14
C THR A 82 -6.64 8.72 -8.47
N SER A 83 -6.78 7.40 -8.59
CA SER A 83 -7.24 6.77 -9.84
C SER A 83 -8.65 7.21 -10.26
N MET A 84 -9.50 7.58 -9.29
CA MET A 84 -10.85 8.08 -9.56
C MET A 84 -10.86 9.47 -10.22
N THR A 85 -9.80 10.29 -10.10
CA THR A 85 -9.71 11.58 -10.79
C THR A 85 -9.62 11.41 -12.31
N PHE A 86 -9.12 10.24 -12.77
CA PHE A 86 -9.01 9.88 -14.18
C PHE A 86 -10.20 9.03 -14.67
N GLY A 87 -11.28 8.95 -13.89
CA GLY A 87 -12.52 8.27 -14.29
C GLY A 87 -12.57 6.76 -14.04
N PHE A 88 -11.57 6.17 -13.37
CA PHE A 88 -11.61 4.74 -13.01
C PHE A 88 -12.51 4.50 -11.80
N SER A 89 -13.33 3.45 -11.86
CA SER A 89 -14.22 3.11 -10.74
C SER A 89 -13.45 2.46 -9.58
N ARG A 90 -13.83 2.77 -8.34
CA ARG A 90 -13.25 2.18 -7.12
C ARG A 90 -13.19 0.64 -7.17
N GLY A 91 -14.26 0.00 -7.65
CA GLY A 91 -14.34 -1.46 -7.75
C GLY A 91 -13.31 -2.02 -8.73
N HIS A 92 -13.12 -1.35 -9.87
CA HIS A 92 -12.15 -1.73 -10.89
C HIS A 92 -10.71 -1.59 -10.38
N VAL A 93 -10.39 -0.45 -9.75
CA VAL A 93 -9.07 -0.22 -9.13
C VAL A 93 -8.76 -1.26 -8.06
N GLY A 94 -9.73 -1.54 -7.18
CA GLY A 94 -9.57 -2.55 -6.12
C GLY A 94 -9.38 -3.97 -6.68
N ALA A 95 -10.06 -4.31 -7.77
CA ALA A 95 -9.91 -5.59 -8.44
C ALA A 95 -8.51 -5.77 -9.08
N VAL A 96 -7.97 -4.71 -9.69
CA VAL A 96 -6.62 -4.72 -10.26
C VAL A 96 -5.55 -4.79 -9.15
N LEU A 97 -5.69 -4.01 -8.09
CA LEU A 97 -4.76 -4.03 -6.94
C LEU A 97 -4.71 -5.38 -6.21
N SER A 98 -5.83 -6.11 -6.19
CA SER A 98 -5.92 -7.44 -5.56
C SER A 98 -5.47 -8.59 -6.46
N GLY A 99 -5.11 -8.31 -7.72
CA GLY A 99 -4.77 -9.34 -8.71
C GLY A 99 -5.97 -10.15 -9.21
N SER A 100 -7.19 -9.80 -8.80
CA SER A 100 -8.44 -10.50 -9.15
C SER A 100 -8.78 -10.39 -10.64
N THR A 101 -8.23 -9.39 -11.33
CA THR A 101 -8.41 -9.15 -12.78
C THR A 101 -7.13 -9.36 -13.59
N ALA A 102 -6.08 -9.98 -13.02
CA ALA A 102 -4.80 -10.23 -13.69
C ALA A 102 -4.87 -11.30 -14.80
N GLY A 103 -6.00 -11.43 -15.49
CA GLY A 103 -6.10 -12.14 -16.74
C GLY A 103 -5.30 -11.39 -17.81
N LYS A 104 -4.23 -12.03 -18.32
CA LYS A 104 -3.43 -11.64 -19.50
C LYS A 104 -2.82 -10.23 -19.54
N SER A 105 -3.06 -9.37 -18.56
CA SER A 105 -2.38 -8.07 -18.45
C SER A 105 -0.91 -8.28 -18.15
N LYS A 106 -0.04 -7.40 -18.68
CA LYS A 106 1.39 -7.36 -18.31
C LYS A 106 1.49 -7.44 -16.79
N VAL A 107 2.36 -8.33 -16.31
CA VAL A 107 2.56 -8.55 -14.86
C VAL A 107 2.77 -7.19 -14.21
N PRO A 108 1.94 -6.80 -13.23
CA PRO A 108 2.07 -5.49 -12.61
C PRO A 108 3.46 -5.34 -11.99
N ASN A 109 4.15 -4.25 -12.31
CA ASN A 109 5.50 -3.98 -11.80
C ASN A 109 5.44 -3.37 -10.38
N TRP A 110 4.59 -3.91 -9.52
CA TRP A 110 4.47 -3.49 -8.13
C TRP A 110 4.18 -4.68 -7.22
N ARG A 111 4.57 -4.52 -5.97
CA ARG A 111 4.36 -5.49 -4.90
C ARG A 111 3.65 -4.84 -3.73
N ARG A 112 2.99 -5.68 -2.92
CA ARG A 112 2.37 -5.27 -1.66
C ARG A 112 3.09 -5.96 -0.50
N ASP A 113 3.51 -5.19 0.49
CA ASP A 113 4.17 -5.73 1.68
C ASP A 113 3.16 -6.15 2.77
N ALA A 114 3.70 -6.66 3.88
CA ALA A 114 2.92 -7.08 5.04
C ALA A 114 2.15 -5.92 5.72
N GLU A 115 2.64 -4.69 5.57
CA GLU A 115 2.03 -3.46 6.08
C GLU A 115 0.96 -2.90 5.13
N LYS A 116 0.65 -3.62 4.06
CA LYS A 116 -0.32 -3.25 3.02
C LYS A 116 0.10 -2.02 2.21
N GLN A 117 1.40 -1.69 2.19
CA GLN A 117 1.96 -0.66 1.33
C GLN A 117 2.33 -1.23 -0.03
N TYR A 118 2.16 -0.41 -1.07
CA TYR A 118 2.53 -0.70 -2.45
C TYR A 118 3.86 -0.03 -2.79
N SER A 119 4.73 -0.78 -3.47
CA SER A 119 6.01 -0.30 -3.99
C SER A 119 6.26 -0.88 -5.37
N LEU A 120 7.04 -0.19 -6.21
CA LEU A 120 7.46 -0.75 -7.49
C LEU A 120 8.33 -1.98 -7.26
N ALA A 121 8.13 -3.02 -8.08
CA ALA A 121 9.01 -4.18 -8.09
C ALA A 121 10.30 -3.82 -8.84
N SER A 122 11.43 -4.14 -8.22
CA SER A 122 12.79 -3.90 -8.73
C SER A 122 13.37 -5.17 -9.30
#